data_AF-A0A392MLL7-F1
#
_entry.id   AF-A0A392MLL7-F1
#
_cell.length_a   1.000
_cell.length_b   1.000
_cell.length_c   1.000
_cell.angle_alpha   90.00
_cell.angle_beta   90.00
_cell.angle_gamma   90.00
#
_symmetry.space_group_name_H-M   'P 1'
#
loop_
_entity.id
_entity.type
_entity.pdbx_description
1 polymer ?
#
loop_
_entity_poly.entity_id
_entity_poly.type
_entity_poly.pdbx_seq_one_letter_code
_entity_poly.pdbx_strand_id
1 'polypeptide(L)'
;MGLWNPALKNKIIYDNGSVQNLSEIPIELKGIYKTVWEIKQKILVDMAVDRGCYIDQSQSLNIHMDKANFGKLTSLHFYAWSKGLKTGMYYLRTRAASDAIKFTVDTAAIKEQSKVEEADGDGDDDTKMAQMVCSLTNRDECLACGS
;
A
#
# COMPACT_ATOMS: atom_id res chain seq x y z
N MET A 1 -22.93 5.56 -8.28
CA MET A 1 -22.07 5.23 -7.12
C MET A 1 -22.16 6.28 -6.01
N GLY A 2 -22.30 7.58 -6.28
CA GLY A 2 -22.73 8.55 -5.25
C GLY A 2 -21.80 8.74 -4.04
N LEU A 3 -20.58 8.18 -4.08
CA LEU A 3 -19.64 8.13 -2.95
C LEU A 3 -18.95 9.48 -2.69
N TRP A 4 -18.92 10.38 -3.69
CA TRP A 4 -18.15 11.61 -3.61
C TRP A 4 -18.75 12.60 -2.61
N ASN A 5 -17.97 12.96 -1.60
CA ASN A 5 -18.30 14.00 -0.64
C ASN A 5 -17.02 14.73 -0.18
N PRO A 6 -17.13 15.93 0.44
CA PRO A 6 -15.96 16.69 0.89
C PRO A 6 -15.08 15.96 1.91
N ALA A 7 -15.66 15.10 2.75
CA ALA A 7 -14.90 14.32 3.72
C ALA A 7 -14.03 13.26 3.02
N LEU A 8 -14.59 12.54 2.04
CA LEU A 8 -13.85 11.57 1.23
C LEU A 8 -12.69 12.23 0.47
N LYS A 9 -12.93 13.42 -0.10
CA LYS A 9 -11.85 14.22 -0.73
C LYS A 9 -10.71 14.47 0.27
N ASN A 10 -11.03 14.89 1.49
CA ASN A 10 -10.03 15.17 2.52
C ASN A 10 -9.29 13.90 2.98
N LYS A 11 -9.99 12.76 3.11
CA LYS A 11 -9.38 11.46 3.38
C LYS A 11 -8.38 11.05 2.27
N ILE A 12 -8.74 11.22 0.99
CA ILE A 12 -7.84 10.95 -0.15
C ILE A 12 -6.59 11.85 -0.10
N ILE A 13 -6.74 13.15 0.19
CA ILE A 13 -5.59 14.06 0.33
C ILE A 13 -4.72 13.64 1.52
N TYR A 14 -5.34 13.25 2.63
CA TYR A 14 -4.67 12.71 3.81
C TYR A 14 -3.91 11.41 3.53
N ASP A 15 -4.34 10.61 2.55
CA ASP A 15 -3.66 9.38 2.14
C ASP A 15 -2.72 9.56 0.92
N ASN A 16 -2.36 10.80 0.57
CA ASN A 16 -1.49 11.13 -0.57
C ASN A 16 -2.05 10.63 -1.92
N GLY A 17 -3.36 10.62 -2.07
CA GLY A 17 -4.03 10.15 -3.27
C GLY A 17 -4.25 8.63 -3.31
N SER A 18 -3.80 7.88 -2.29
CA SER A 18 -4.14 6.46 -2.17
C SER A 18 -5.60 6.28 -1.75
N VAL A 19 -6.24 5.25 -2.31
CA VAL A 19 -7.61 4.85 -1.96
C VAL A 19 -7.65 3.51 -1.20
N GLN A 20 -6.50 2.89 -0.94
CA GLN A 20 -6.44 1.53 -0.41
C GLN A 20 -7.00 1.43 1.02
N ASN A 21 -6.75 2.46 1.83
CA ASN A 21 -7.14 2.49 3.24
C ASN A 21 -8.58 2.96 3.48
N LEU A 22 -9.30 3.38 2.42
CA LEU A 22 -10.64 3.98 2.55
C LEU A 22 -11.71 2.89 2.54
N SER A 23 -12.36 2.65 3.68
CA SER A 23 -13.42 1.64 3.87
C SER A 23 -14.61 1.86 2.93
N GLU A 24 -14.96 3.12 2.67
CA GLU A 24 -16.08 3.57 1.82
C GLU A 24 -15.94 3.19 0.33
N ILE A 25 -14.74 2.84 -0.14
CA ILE A 25 -14.47 2.58 -1.56
C ILE A 25 -14.53 1.06 -1.85
N PRO A 26 -15.34 0.62 -2.83
CA PRO A 26 -15.39 -0.79 -3.24
C PRO A 26 -14.02 -1.34 -3.65
N ILE A 27 -13.79 -2.63 -3.36
CA ILE A 27 -12.53 -3.33 -3.63
C ILE A 27 -12.13 -3.27 -5.12
N GLU A 28 -13.12 -3.34 -6.02
CA GLU A 28 -12.90 -3.25 -7.47
C GLU A 28 -12.29 -1.90 -7.87
N LEU A 29 -12.79 -0.80 -7.28
CA LEU A 29 -12.24 0.53 -7.53
C LEU A 29 -10.84 0.68 -6.93
N LYS A 30 -10.60 0.09 -5.74
CA LYS A 30 -9.24 0.05 -5.16
C LYS A 30 -8.26 -0.70 -6.06
N GLY A 31 -8.72 -1.74 -6.74
CA GLY A 31 -7.95 -2.49 -7.74
C GLY A 31 -7.54 -1.63 -8.93
N ILE A 32 -8.47 -0.83 -9.46
CA ILE A 32 -8.26 0.05 -10.62
C ILE A 32 -7.39 1.26 -10.28
N TYR A 33 -7.64 1.90 -9.14
CA TYR A 33 -7.01 3.17 -8.75
C TYR A 33 -5.75 2.99 -7.89
N LYS A 34 -4.99 1.93 -8.14
CA LYS A 34 -3.69 1.75 -7.48
C LYS A 34 -2.72 2.85 -7.90
N THR A 35 -2.05 3.46 -6.93
CA THR A 35 -0.98 4.40 -7.21
C THR A 35 0.28 3.68 -7.68
N VAL A 36 1.21 4.41 -8.31
CA VAL A 36 2.48 3.82 -8.78
C VAL A 36 3.32 3.21 -7.64
N TRP A 37 3.11 3.67 -6.41
CA TRP A 37 3.79 3.19 -5.21
C TRP A 37 3.23 1.86 -4.70
N GLU A 38 1.98 1.54 -5.06
CA GLU A 38 1.27 0.32 -4.68
C GLU A 38 1.49 -0.82 -5.68
N ILE A 39 1.96 -0.50 -6.89
CA ILE A 39 2.23 -1.47 -7.94
C ILE A 39 3.66 -2.02 -7.78
N LYS A 40 3.77 -3.35 -7.76
CA LYS A 40 5.07 -4.03 -7.77
C LYS A 40 5.84 -3.65 -9.03
N GLN A 41 7.03 -3.06 -8.88
CA GLN A 41 7.83 -2.58 -10.01
C GLN A 41 8.20 -3.68 -11.03
N LYS A 42 8.28 -4.94 -10.58
CA LYS A 42 8.44 -6.11 -11.47
C LYS A 42 7.33 -6.18 -12.53
N ILE A 43 6.08 -5.88 -12.17
CA ILE A 43 4.94 -5.88 -13.10
C ILE A 43 5.13 -4.80 -14.17
N LEU A 44 5.64 -3.62 -13.79
CA LEU A 44 5.93 -2.56 -14.76
C LEU A 44 7.05 -2.97 -15.73
N VAL A 45 8.06 -3.69 -15.25
CA VAL A 45 9.13 -4.26 -16.10
C VAL A 45 8.54 -5.30 -17.05
N ASP A 46 7.72 -6.22 -16.56
CA ASP A 46 7.08 -7.27 -17.38
C ASP A 46 6.24 -6.64 -18.51
N MET A 47 5.38 -5.68 -18.19
CA MET A 47 4.60 -4.95 -19.20
C MET A 47 5.48 -4.14 -20.18
N ALA A 48 6.62 -3.62 -19.71
CA ALA A 48 7.57 -2.91 -20.58
C ALA A 48 8.25 -3.87 -21.57
N VAL A 49 8.56 -5.09 -21.13
CA VAL A 49 9.11 -6.16 -21.98
C VAL A 49 8.08 -6.57 -23.03
N ASP A 50 6.83 -6.79 -22.62
CA ASP A 50 5.76 -7.23 -23.52
C ASP A 50 5.51 -6.25 -24.67
N ARG A 51 5.51 -4.94 -24.40
CA ARG A 51 5.40 -3.94 -25.47
C ARG A 51 6.71 -3.69 -26.21
N GLY A 52 7.84 -4.11 -25.64
CA GLY A 52 9.18 -3.84 -26.16
C GLY A 52 9.45 -4.45 -27.54
N CYS A 53 8.80 -5.56 -27.88
CA CYS A 53 8.93 -6.17 -29.21
C CYS A 53 8.30 -5.34 -30.35
N TYR A 54 7.44 -4.38 -30.01
CA TYR A 54 6.80 -3.46 -30.95
C TYR A 54 7.47 -2.07 -30.98
N ILE A 55 8.61 -1.90 -30.29
CA ILE A 55 9.36 -0.64 -30.21
C ILE A 55 10.71 -0.81 -30.91
N ASP A 56 10.91 -0.08 -32.00
CA ASP A 56 12.12 -0.10 -32.82
C ASP A 56 13.38 0.35 -32.05
N GLN A 57 13.24 1.38 -31.23
CA GLN A 57 14.27 1.93 -30.35
C GLN A 57 14.03 1.46 -28.91
N SER A 58 13.85 2.37 -27.96
CA SER A 58 13.63 2.07 -26.55
C SER A 58 12.46 2.87 -25.99
N GLN A 59 12.28 2.82 -24.67
CA GLN A 59 11.21 3.48 -23.94
C GLN A 59 11.73 4.07 -22.63
N SER A 60 11.23 5.25 -22.27
CA SER A 60 11.58 5.92 -21.02
C SER A 60 10.86 5.29 -19.83
N LEU A 61 11.47 4.25 -19.24
CA LEU A 61 10.90 3.52 -18.11
C LEU A 61 11.30 4.13 -16.76
N ASN A 62 10.38 4.83 -16.11
CA ASN A 62 10.57 5.34 -14.75
C ASN A 62 10.26 4.27 -13.71
N ILE A 63 11.13 4.12 -12.71
CA ILE A 63 10.96 3.21 -11.57
C ILE A 63 10.63 4.01 -10.32
N HIS A 64 9.62 3.56 -9.59
CA HIS A 64 9.17 4.19 -8.34
C HIS A 64 9.38 3.22 -7.17
N MET A 65 10.19 3.60 -6.20
CA MET A 65 10.52 2.76 -5.05
C MET A 65 10.52 3.59 -3.78
N ASP A 66 9.54 3.36 -2.91
CA ASP A 66 9.38 4.11 -1.64
C ASP A 66 10.61 3.95 -0.74
N LYS A 67 10.85 2.73 -0.25
CA LYS A 67 12.04 2.38 0.55
C LYS A 67 13.10 1.71 -0.32
N ALA A 68 13.78 2.52 -1.13
CA ALA A 68 14.85 2.06 -1.98
C ALA A 68 16.04 1.57 -1.14
N ASN A 69 16.53 0.38 -1.48
CA ASN A 69 17.75 -0.19 -0.90
C ASN A 69 18.56 -0.85 -2.01
N PHE A 70 19.86 -1.08 -1.76
CA PHE A 70 20.75 -1.66 -2.76
C PHE A 70 20.24 -3.01 -3.27
N GLY A 71 19.77 -3.91 -2.41
CA GLY A 71 19.28 -5.22 -2.83
C GLY A 71 18.08 -5.16 -3.78
N LYS A 72 17.10 -4.28 -3.52
CA LYS A 72 15.92 -4.08 -4.38
C LYS A 72 16.28 -3.44 -5.71
N LEU A 73 17.18 -2.45 -5.70
CA LEU A 73 17.64 -1.79 -6.93
C LEU A 73 18.44 -2.75 -7.80
N THR A 74 19.41 -3.44 -7.21
CA THR A 74 20.24 -4.43 -7.91
C THR A 74 19.37 -5.55 -8.50
N SER A 75 18.48 -6.15 -7.71
CA SER A 75 17.60 -7.20 -8.22
C SER A 75 16.69 -6.72 -9.36
N LEU A 76 16.14 -5.51 -9.28
CA LEU A 76 15.32 -4.95 -10.35
C LEU A 76 16.13 -4.67 -11.63
N HIS A 77 17.34 -4.13 -11.50
CA HIS A 77 18.24 -3.91 -12.63
C HIS A 77 18.62 -5.20 -13.34
N PHE A 78 19.05 -6.22 -12.57
CA PHE A 78 19.37 -7.53 -13.14
C PHE A 78 18.15 -8.20 -13.76
N TYR A 79 16.96 -8.02 -13.16
CA TYR A 79 15.72 -8.52 -13.72
C TYR A 79 15.42 -7.88 -15.08
N ALA A 80 15.42 -6.55 -15.17
CA ALA A 80 15.20 -5.82 -16.42
C ALA A 80 16.22 -6.18 -17.51
N TRP A 81 17.50 -6.29 -17.14
CA TRP A 81 18.57 -6.72 -18.04
C TRP A 81 18.36 -8.14 -18.56
N SER A 82 18.05 -9.10 -17.67
CA SER A 82 17.81 -10.51 -18.05
C SER A 82 16.63 -10.69 -19.00
N LYS A 83 15.68 -9.74 -19.00
CA LYS A 83 14.52 -9.72 -19.90
C LYS A 83 14.78 -8.99 -21.23
N GLY A 84 15.98 -8.47 -21.44
CA GLY A 84 16.37 -7.82 -22.71
C GLY A 84 15.84 -6.40 -22.89
N LEU A 85 15.44 -5.71 -21.82
CA LEU A 85 15.08 -4.29 -21.92
C LEU A 85 16.30 -3.45 -22.31
N LYS A 86 16.16 -2.65 -23.38
CA LYS A 86 17.20 -1.70 -23.82
C LYS A 86 17.41 -0.58 -22.80
N THR A 87 16.33 -0.07 -22.20
CA THR A 87 16.37 0.88 -21.08
C THR A 87 15.74 0.24 -19.85
N GLY A 88 16.58 -0.25 -18.93
CA GLY A 88 16.12 -0.86 -17.69
C GLY A 88 15.63 0.13 -16.63
N MET A 89 16.11 1.38 -16.67
CA MET A 89 15.67 2.45 -15.79
C MET A 89 16.03 3.82 -16.39
N TYR A 90 15.09 4.75 -16.38
CA TYR A 90 15.30 6.14 -16.75
C TYR A 90 15.51 7.00 -15.50
N TYR A 91 14.44 7.27 -14.73
CA TYR A 91 14.55 7.84 -13.40
C TYR A 91 14.23 6.80 -12.33
N LEU A 92 14.98 6.86 -11.24
CA LEU A 92 14.55 6.33 -9.95
C LEU A 92 13.83 7.44 -9.18
N ARG A 93 12.58 7.19 -8.82
CA ARG A 93 11.78 8.06 -7.95
C ARG A 93 11.64 7.39 -6.60
N THR A 94 12.07 8.08 -5.55
CA THR A 94 11.94 7.65 -4.15
C THR A 94 11.07 8.62 -3.38
N ARG A 95 10.46 8.16 -2.29
CA ARG A 95 9.77 9.03 -1.33
C ARG A 95 10.57 9.06 -0.04
N ALA A 96 10.46 10.18 0.68
CA ALA A 96 11.01 10.27 2.02
C ALA A 96 10.24 9.31 2.95
N ALA A 97 10.94 8.76 3.94
CA ALA A 97 10.33 7.86 4.92
C ALA A 97 9.23 8.53 5.77
N SER A 98 9.25 9.87 5.86
CA SER A 98 8.26 10.69 6.55
C SER A 98 7.51 11.57 5.56
N ASP A 99 6.19 11.61 5.67
CA ASP A 99 5.36 12.50 4.88
C ASP A 99 5.51 13.96 5.33
N ALA A 100 5.38 14.88 4.38
CA ALA A 100 5.34 16.31 4.68
C ALA A 100 4.05 16.68 5.42
N ILE A 101 4.12 17.69 6.29
CA ILE A 101 2.95 18.23 6.99
C ILE A 101 1.93 18.75 5.97
N LYS A 102 0.71 18.24 6.04
CA LYS A 102 -0.38 18.60 5.12
C LYS A 102 -1.13 19.81 5.67
N PHE A 103 -0.96 20.97 5.04
CA PHE A 103 -1.55 22.23 5.52
C PHE A 103 -3.03 22.43 5.13
N THR A 104 -3.51 21.69 4.14
CA THR A 104 -4.84 21.91 3.55
C THR A 104 -5.93 21.02 4.15
N VAL A 105 -5.59 20.16 5.11
CA VAL A 105 -6.51 19.16 5.66
C VAL A 105 -6.60 19.31 7.18
N ASP A 106 -7.82 19.42 7.69
CA ASP A 106 -8.06 19.37 9.13
C ASP A 106 -7.88 17.93 9.63
N THR A 107 -6.70 17.67 10.22
CA THR A 107 -6.34 16.35 10.72
C THR A 107 -7.11 15.95 11.99
N ALA A 108 -7.69 16.90 12.72
CA ALA A 108 -8.47 16.60 13.92
C ALA A 108 -9.81 15.98 13.54
N ALA A 109 -10.51 16.58 12.58
CA ALA A 109 -11.79 16.08 12.07
C ALA A 109 -11.69 14.67 11.47
N ILE A 110 -10.56 14.32 10.85
CA ILE A 110 -10.34 12.97 10.29
C ILE A 110 -10.09 11.94 11.40
N LYS A 111 -9.32 12.29 12.43
CA LYS A 111 -9.01 11.37 13.55
C LYS A 111 -10.25 11.03 14.38
N GLU A 112 -11.17 11.97 14.55
CA GLU A 112 -12.43 11.73 15.26
C GLU A 112 -13.33 10.77 14.47
N GLN A 113 -13.42 10.92 13.15
CA GLN A 113 -14.21 10.01 12.29
C GLN A 113 -13.67 8.57 12.31
N SER A 114 -12.34 8.39 12.28
CA SER A 114 -11.74 7.04 12.36
C SER A 114 -11.98 6.33 13.70
N LYS A 115 -12.13 7.08 14.80
CA LYS A 115 -12.44 6.49 16.12
C LYS A 115 -13.88 6.00 16.24
N VAL A 116 -14.80 6.62 15.51
CA VAL A 116 -16.22 6.18 15.49
C VAL A 116 -16.36 4.91 14.66
N GLU A 117 -15.65 4.79 13.53
CA GLU A 117 -15.65 3.57 12.70
C GLU A 117 -15.06 2.34 13.43
N GLU A 118 -14.10 2.52 14.35
CA GLU A 118 -13.54 1.42 15.17
C GLU A 118 -14.46 0.98 16.32
N ALA A 119 -15.38 1.84 16.77
CA ALA A 119 -16.32 1.52 17.84
C ALA A 119 -17.54 0.71 17.37
N ASP A 120 -17.86 0.76 16.06
CA ASP A 120 -18.97 0.00 15.45
C ASP A 120 -18.54 -1.40 14.93
N GLY A 121 -17.28 -1.79 15.12
CA GLY A 121 -16.78 -3.13 14.87
C GLY A 121 -17.14 -4.08 16.02
N ASP A 122 -18.39 -4.51 16.07
CA ASP A 122 -18.91 -5.51 17.01
C ASP A 122 -18.07 -6.80 16.97
N GLY A 123 -17.28 -6.96 18.02
CA GLY A 123 -16.44 -8.10 18.31
C GLY A 123 -16.32 -8.14 19.82
N ASP A 124 -17.34 -8.77 20.42
CA ASP A 124 -17.55 -9.04 21.83
C ASP A 124 -16.23 -9.16 22.60
N ASP A 125 -16.08 -8.37 23.66
CA ASP A 125 -14.84 -8.24 24.45
C ASP A 125 -14.39 -9.61 25.02
N ASP A 126 -15.36 -10.51 25.23
CA ASP A 126 -15.17 -11.91 25.61
C ASP A 126 -14.42 -12.74 24.54
N THR A 127 -14.61 -12.46 23.25
CA THR A 127 -13.95 -13.20 22.17
C THR A 127 -12.47 -12.81 22.04
N LYS A 128 -12.15 -11.54 22.31
CA LYS A 128 -10.75 -11.03 22.32
C LYS A 128 -9.99 -11.55 23.54
N MET A 129 -10.64 -11.60 24.71
CA MET A 129 -10.08 -12.24 25.91
C MET A 129 -9.87 -13.75 25.70
N ALA A 130 -10.82 -14.46 25.08
CA ALA A 130 -10.68 -15.89 24.78
C ALA A 130 -9.52 -16.19 23.81
N GLN A 131 -9.32 -15.35 22.78
CA GLN A 131 -8.18 -15.49 21.87
C GLN A 131 -6.83 -15.17 22.53
N MET A 132 -6.78 -14.24 23.50
CA MET A 132 -5.57 -13.94 24.26
C MET A 132 -5.16 -15.11 25.17
N VAL A 133 -6.14 -15.75 25.84
CA VAL A 133 -5.92 -16.90 26.74
C VAL A 133 -5.50 -18.17 25.99
N CYS A 134 -5.93 -18.36 24.74
CA CYS A 134 -5.57 -19.50 23.90
C CYS A 134 -4.50 -19.20 22.83
N SER A 135 -3.73 -18.11 22.97
CA SER A 135 -2.67 -17.78 22.01
C SER A 135 -1.35 -18.53 22.30
N LEU A 136 -0.66 -19.01 21.24
CA LEU A 136 0.68 -19.64 21.32
C LEU A 136 1.75 -18.77 21.99
N THR A 137 1.50 -17.46 22.09
CA THR A 137 2.34 -16.45 22.73
C THR A 137 2.12 -16.35 24.24
N ASN A 138 1.02 -16.88 24.80
CA ASN A 138 0.71 -16.83 26.22
C ASN A 138 0.78 -18.23 26.87
N ARG A 139 1.91 -18.92 26.66
CA ARG A 139 2.12 -20.30 27.15
C ARG A 139 2.27 -20.39 28.66
N ASP A 140 2.76 -19.33 29.31
CA ASP A 140 3.18 -19.37 30.71
C ASP A 140 2.07 -18.94 31.71
N GLU A 141 0.96 -18.36 31.25
CA GLU A 141 -0.20 -17.99 32.09
C GLU A 141 -1.36 -18.99 32.03
N CYS A 142 -1.29 -20.01 31.14
CA CYS A 142 -2.36 -20.97 30.92
C CYS A 142 -2.34 -22.11 31.96
N LEU A 143 -2.86 -21.84 33.16
CA LEU A 143 -2.99 -22.80 34.28
C LEU A 143 -4.03 -23.92 34.06
N ALA A 144 -4.68 -23.97 32.89
CA ALA A 144 -5.75 -24.93 32.58
C ALA A 144 -5.32 -26.12 31.70
N CYS A 145 -4.10 -26.13 31.15
CA CYS A 145 -3.59 -27.28 30.40
C CYS A 145 -2.69 -28.15 31.28
N GLY A 146 -3.26 -28.63 32.39
CA GLY A 146 -2.61 -29.53 33.33
C GLY A 146 -3.37 -30.85 33.45
N SER A 147 -3.23 -31.72 32.45
CA SER A 147 -3.34 -33.19 32.46
C SER A 147 -2.99 -33.72 31.07
#